data_AF-A0A950KYX4-F1
#
_entry.id   AF-A0A950KYX4-F1
#
_cell.length_a   1.000
_cell.length_b   1.000
_cell.length_c   1.000
_cell.angle_alpha   90.00
_cell.angle_beta   90.00
_cell.angle_gamma   90.00
#
_symmetry.space_group_name_H-M   'P 1'
#
loop_
_entity.id
_entity.type
_entity.pdbx_description
1 polymer ?
#
loop_
_entity_poly.entity_id
_entity_poly.type
_entity_poly.pdbx_seq_one_letter_code
_entity_poly.pdbx_strand_id
1 'polypeptide(L)'
;MENVEDSGISVQHAAINQSDLPPGEPYHIKAPIPIKLIREGPLDFTAAFDEAGISIGGESLHDAVEALVSEILDVLDYFTKHQAELGPEPQRQLNVLRKYIGSTND
;
A
#
# COMPACT_ATOMS: atom_id res chain seq x y z
N MET A 1 25.35 33.23 1.54
CA MET A 1 25.64 31.79 1.65
C MET A 1 24.37 31.08 1.24
N GLU A 2 24.42 30.47 0.08
CA GLU A 2 23.37 29.64 -0.52
C GLU A 2 23.16 28.43 0.39
N ASN A 3 21.99 28.32 1.02
CA ASN A 3 21.51 27.03 1.49
C ASN A 3 20.58 26.53 0.39
N VAL A 4 21.14 25.76 -0.54
CA VAL A 4 20.34 24.91 -1.42
C VAL A 4 19.77 23.84 -0.50
N GLU A 5 18.54 24.05 -0.03
CA GLU A 5 17.79 23.01 0.67
C GLU A 5 17.70 21.82 -0.28
N ASP A 6 18.32 20.72 0.13
CA ASP A 6 18.32 19.43 -0.56
C ASP A 6 16.88 19.07 -0.93
N SER A 7 16.48 19.42 -2.15
CA SER A 7 15.16 19.15 -2.73
C SER A 7 15.08 17.69 -3.18
N GLY A 8 15.78 16.81 -2.46
CA GLY A 8 16.10 15.46 -2.85
C GLY A 8 14.91 14.55 -2.68
N ILE A 9 14.01 14.54 -3.66
CA ILE A 9 13.06 13.44 -3.82
C ILE A 9 13.88 12.14 -3.81
N SER A 10 13.66 11.31 -2.80
CA SER A 10 14.32 10.01 -2.70
C SER A 10 13.29 8.90 -2.84
N VAL A 11 13.63 7.88 -3.62
CA VAL A 11 12.77 6.73 -3.87
C VAL A 11 13.46 5.49 -3.32
N GLN A 12 12.74 4.75 -2.49
CA GLN A 12 13.15 3.47 -1.94
C GLN A 12 12.13 2.39 -2.33
N HIS A 13 12.59 1.16 -2.46
CA HIS A 13 11.74 0.00 -2.69
C HIS A 13 11.74 -0.84 -1.43
N ALA A 14 10.54 -1.26 -1.01
CA ALA A 14 10.34 -2.13 0.14
C ALA A 14 9.27 -3.18 -0.21
N ALA A 15 8.96 -4.04 0.75
CA ALA A 15 7.86 -4.97 0.63
C ALA A 15 7.08 -5.06 1.93
N ILE A 16 5.74 -5.13 1.82
CA ILE A 16 4.86 -5.47 2.93
C ILE A 16 4.82 -7.00 3.05
N ASN A 17 5.04 -7.49 4.26
CA ASN A 17 5.08 -8.89 4.65
C ASN A 17 3.99 -9.19 5.68
N GLN A 18 3.83 -10.47 6.04
CA GLN A 18 2.85 -10.90 7.03
C GLN A 18 2.98 -10.17 8.38
N SER A 19 4.20 -9.81 8.79
CA SER A 19 4.47 -9.09 10.05
C SER A 19 3.96 -7.65 10.06
N ASP A 20 3.68 -7.09 8.89
CA ASP A 20 3.29 -5.69 8.73
C ASP A 20 1.76 -5.53 8.76
N LEU A 21 1.01 -6.65 8.70
CA LEU A 21 -0.44 -6.63 8.89
C LEU A 21 -0.78 -6.38 10.37
N PRO A 22 -1.82 -5.58 10.67
CA PRO A 22 -2.32 -5.45 12.02
C PRO A 22 -2.68 -6.82 12.64
N PRO A 23 -2.44 -7.02 13.95
CA PRO A 23 -2.78 -8.29 14.60
C PRO A 23 -4.29 -8.56 14.57
N GLY A 24 -4.67 -9.78 14.16
CA GLY A 24 -6.07 -10.22 14.16
C GLY A 24 -6.81 -10.01 12.84
N GLU A 25 -6.17 -9.42 11.83
CA GLU A 25 -6.72 -9.33 10.48
C GLU A 25 -6.97 -10.75 9.90
N PRO A 26 -8.12 -10.99 9.24
CA PRO A 26 -8.46 -12.29 8.66
C PRO A 26 -7.74 -12.56 7.32
N TYR A 27 -6.51 -12.07 7.20
CA TYR A 27 -5.72 -12.04 5.97
C TYR A 27 -4.34 -12.65 6.14
N HIS A 28 -3.87 -13.32 5.09
CA HIS A 28 -2.48 -13.77 4.99
C HIS A 28 -1.81 -13.26 3.71
N ILE A 29 -0.53 -12.91 3.82
CA ILE A 29 0.31 -12.49 2.70
C ILE A 29 0.87 -13.74 1.98
N LYS A 30 0.38 -14.02 0.78
CA LYS A 30 0.82 -15.13 -0.09
C LYS A 30 2.19 -14.89 -0.70
N ALA A 31 2.50 -13.64 -1.00
CA ALA A 31 3.79 -13.19 -1.51
C ALA A 31 4.04 -11.75 -1.03
N PRO A 32 5.29 -11.34 -0.76
CA PRO A 32 5.60 -9.97 -0.36
C PRO A 32 5.02 -8.96 -1.35
N ILE A 33 4.30 -7.95 -0.87
CA ILE A 33 3.69 -6.92 -1.71
C ILE A 33 4.75 -5.85 -2.00
N PRO A 34 5.20 -5.67 -3.26
CA PRO A 34 6.21 -4.68 -3.59
C PRO A 34 5.64 -3.27 -3.45
N ILE A 35 6.32 -2.41 -2.69
CA ILE A 35 5.92 -1.01 -2.52
C ILE A 35 7.07 -0.06 -2.85
N LYS A 36 6.70 1.16 -3.27
CA LYS A 36 7.60 2.29 -3.40
C LYS A 36 7.38 3.25 -2.25
N LEU A 37 8.47 3.74 -1.68
CA LEU A 37 8.49 4.77 -0.65
C LEU A 37 9.17 5.99 -1.24
N ILE A 38 8.45 7.09 -1.30
CA ILE A 38 8.92 8.36 -1.87
C ILE A 38 8.99 9.35 -0.72
N ARG A 39 10.14 9.97 -0.51
CA ARG A 39 10.28 11.10 0.41
C ARG A 39 10.39 12.36 -0.41
N GLU A 40 9.42 13.25 -0.25
CA GLU A 40 9.30 14.52 -0.97
C GLU A 40 9.70 15.71 -0.09
N GLY A 41 9.78 15.50 1.23
CA GLY A 41 10.24 16.49 2.20
C GLY A 41 10.58 15.90 3.57
N PRO A 42 10.83 16.76 4.58
CA PRO A 42 11.14 16.31 5.94
C PRO A 42 10.01 15.50 6.60
N LEU A 43 8.76 15.85 6.32
CA LEU A 43 7.53 15.24 6.86
C LEU A 43 6.54 14.89 5.74
N ASP A 44 7.06 14.62 4.53
CA ASP A 44 6.23 14.35 3.36
C ASP A 44 6.73 13.06 2.70
N PHE A 45 6.01 11.97 2.99
CA PHE A 45 6.31 10.64 2.54
C PHE A 45 5.09 10.05 1.84
N THR A 46 5.31 9.40 0.70
CA THR A 46 4.27 8.64 -0.01
C THR A 46 4.68 7.17 -0.06
N ALA A 47 3.77 6.28 0.32
CA ALA A 47 3.88 4.85 0.09
C ALA A 47 2.93 4.44 -1.04
N ALA A 48 3.41 3.66 -2.00
CA ALA A 48 2.64 3.26 -3.17
C ALA A 48 2.80 1.78 -3.49
N PHE A 49 1.67 1.10 -3.71
CA PHE A 49 1.60 -0.19 -4.38
C PHE A 49 1.13 0.01 -5.82
N ASP A 50 2.07 0.33 -6.71
CA ASP A 50 1.80 0.71 -8.11
C ASP A 50 1.01 -0.35 -8.87
N GLU A 51 1.26 -1.63 -8.62
CA GLU A 51 0.60 -2.71 -9.35
C GLU A 51 -0.91 -2.72 -9.07
N ALA A 52 -1.33 -2.37 -7.85
CA ALA A 52 -2.73 -2.17 -7.48
C ALA A 52 -3.21 -0.72 -7.70
N GLY A 53 -2.32 0.21 -8.03
CA GLY A 53 -2.65 1.62 -8.20
C GLY A 53 -3.14 2.28 -6.91
N ILE A 54 -2.58 1.88 -5.77
CA ILE A 54 -2.92 2.42 -4.44
C ILE A 54 -1.70 3.19 -3.93
N SER A 55 -1.93 4.41 -3.44
CA SER A 55 -0.88 5.23 -2.83
C SER A 55 -1.47 6.11 -1.76
N ILE A 56 -0.70 6.34 -0.69
CA ILE A 56 -1.12 7.19 0.42
C ILE A 56 0.09 7.93 1.03
N GLY A 57 -0.18 9.12 1.54
CA GLY A 57 0.82 9.98 2.19
C GLY A 57 0.93 9.73 3.69
N GLY A 58 2.04 10.12 4.30
CA GLY A 58 2.30 10.08 5.74
C GLY A 58 3.39 11.07 6.16
N GLU A 59 3.39 11.43 7.44
CA GLU A 59 4.36 12.38 8.01
C GLU A 59 5.74 11.73 8.27
N SER A 60 5.78 10.39 8.30
CA SER A 60 6.99 9.60 8.34
C SER A 60 6.89 8.39 7.42
N LEU A 61 8.04 7.73 7.17
CA LEU A 61 8.08 6.49 6.40
C LEU A 61 7.22 5.40 7.06
N HIS A 62 7.25 5.31 8.39
CA HIS A 62 6.44 4.36 9.15
C HIS A 62 4.95 4.62 8.98
N ASP A 63 4.52 5.87 9.16
CA ASP A 63 3.11 6.25 9.03
C ASP A 63 2.59 5.99 7.61
N ALA A 64 3.39 6.30 6.58
CA ALA A 64 3.03 6.04 5.20
C ALA A 64 2.86 4.54 4.91
N VAL A 65 3.72 3.69 5.47
CA VAL A 65 3.60 2.23 5.32
C VAL A 65 2.37 1.70 6.07
N GLU A 66 2.15 2.10 7.32
CA GLU A 66 0.97 1.67 8.09
C GLU A 66 -0.33 2.11 7.41
N ALA A 67 -0.39 3.36 6.95
CA ALA A 67 -1.52 3.88 6.20
C ALA A 67 -1.75 3.10 4.90
N LEU A 68 -0.69 2.73 4.18
CA LEU A 68 -0.80 1.94 2.96
C LEU A 68 -1.32 0.53 3.23
N VAL A 69 -0.89 -0.10 4.32
CA VAL A 69 -1.40 -1.41 4.74
C VAL A 69 -2.90 -1.32 5.00
N SER A 70 -3.35 -0.35 5.80
CA SER A 70 -4.77 -0.13 6.07
C SER A 70 -5.58 0.10 4.79
N GLU A 71 -5.12 0.99 3.91
CA GLU A 71 -5.81 1.29 2.65
C GLU A 71 -5.91 0.05 1.74
N ILE A 72 -4.85 -0.76 1.66
CA ILE A 72 -4.86 -2.01 0.88
C ILE A 72 -5.94 -2.97 1.39
N LEU A 73 -6.06 -3.13 2.71
CA LEU A 73 -7.06 -4.01 3.33
C LEU A 73 -8.48 -3.46 3.13
N ASP A 74 -8.69 -2.17 3.37
CA ASP A 74 -9.99 -1.51 3.17
C ASP A 74 -10.46 -1.60 1.72
N VAL A 75 -9.56 -1.39 0.76
CA VAL A 75 -9.86 -1.54 -0.67
C VAL A 75 -10.17 -3.00 -1.01
N LEU A 76 -9.42 -3.97 -0.46
CA LEU A 76 -9.68 -5.40 -0.67
C LEU A 76 -11.06 -5.81 -0.14
N ASP A 77 -11.42 -5.36 1.06
CA ASP A 77 -12.71 -5.61 1.71
C ASP A 77 -13.85 -5.04 0.88
N TYR A 78 -13.74 -3.75 0.54
CA TYR A 78 -14.75 -3.04 -0.22
C TYR A 78 -14.96 -3.69 -1.60
N PHE A 79 -13.88 -3.94 -2.34
CA PHE A 79 -13.98 -4.57 -3.66
C PHE A 79 -14.47 -6.02 -3.59
N THR A 80 -14.09 -6.78 -2.57
CA THR A 80 -14.60 -8.15 -2.39
C THR A 80 -16.10 -8.15 -2.11
N LYS A 81 -16.57 -7.25 -1.26
CA LYS A 81 -18.00 -7.11 -0.92
C LYS A 81 -18.85 -6.63 -2.09
N HIS A 82 -18.31 -5.73 -2.91
CA HIS A 82 -19.01 -5.10 -4.03
C HIS A 82 -18.60 -5.64 -5.40
N GLN A 83 -18.03 -6.86 -5.46
CA GLN A 83 -17.39 -7.39 -6.66
C GLN A 83 -18.29 -7.37 -7.91
N ALA A 84 -19.59 -7.62 -7.76
CA ALA A 84 -20.54 -7.63 -8.87
C ALA A 84 -20.83 -6.24 -9.49
N GLU A 85 -20.49 -5.17 -8.77
CA GLU A 85 -20.75 -3.78 -9.14
C GLU A 85 -19.49 -3.07 -9.67
N LEU A 86 -18.33 -3.75 -9.65
CA LEU A 86 -17.06 -3.16 -10.03
C LEU A 86 -16.98 -2.91 -11.55
N GLY A 87 -16.49 -1.72 -11.89
CA GLY A 87 -16.01 -1.43 -13.24
C GLY A 87 -14.69 -2.16 -13.56
N PRO A 88 -14.21 -2.07 -14.81
CA PRO A 88 -13.00 -2.77 -15.24
C PRO A 88 -11.75 -2.47 -14.39
N GLU A 89 -11.54 -1.22 -13.99
CA GLU A 89 -10.36 -0.83 -13.23
C GLU A 89 -10.38 -1.33 -11.78
N PRO A 90 -11.43 -1.09 -10.96
CA PRO A 90 -11.54 -1.71 -9.64
C PRO A 90 -11.45 -3.25 -9.67
N GLN A 91 -12.00 -3.89 -10.71
CA GLN A 91 -11.87 -5.33 -10.89
C GLN A 91 -10.41 -5.76 -11.16
N ARG A 92 -9.66 -4.96 -11.93
CA ARG A 92 -8.21 -5.16 -12.15
C ARG A 92 -7.45 -5.02 -10.83
N GLN A 93 -7.73 -3.98 -10.05
CA GLN A 93 -7.12 -3.75 -8.74
C GLN A 93 -7.40 -4.93 -7.80
N LEU A 94 -8.66 -5.36 -7.65
CA LEU A 94 -9.03 -6.52 -6.85
C LEU A 94 -8.29 -7.79 -7.28
N ASN A 95 -8.16 -8.03 -8.58
CA ASN A 95 -7.42 -9.17 -9.10
C ASN A 95 -5.92 -9.10 -8.74
N VAL A 96 -5.33 -7.90 -8.70
CA VAL A 96 -3.94 -7.72 -8.24
C VAL A 96 -3.84 -7.98 -6.75
N LEU A 97 -4.71 -7.38 -5.92
CA LEU A 97 -4.70 -7.61 -4.47
C LEU A 97 -4.82 -9.11 -4.13
N ARG A 98 -5.72 -9.83 -4.82
CA ARG A 98 -5.89 -11.28 -4.69
C ARG A 98 -4.71 -12.11 -5.21
N LYS A 99 -3.68 -11.54 -5.85
CA LYS A 99 -2.43 -12.28 -6.12
C LYS A 99 -1.54 -12.33 -4.88
N TYR A 100 -1.57 -11.29 -4.06
CA TYR A 100 -0.69 -11.15 -2.90
C TYR A 100 -1.36 -11.48 -1.57
N ILE A 101 -2.67 -11.29 -1.46
CA ILE A 101 -3.42 -11.44 -0.20
C ILE A 101 -4.46 -12.56 -0.35
N GLY A 102 -4.49 -13.48 0.62
CA GLY A 102 -5.53 -14.50 0.76
C GLY A 102 -6.30 -14.31 2.06
N SER A 103 -7.51 -14.86 2.11
CA SER A 103 -8.32 -14.93 3.34
C SER A 103 -7.82 -16.10 4.19
N THR A 104 -7.84 -15.96 5.52
CA THR A 104 -7.58 -17.10 6.44
C THR A 104 -8.79 -18.03 6.59
N ASN A 105 -9.93 -17.65 6.04
CA ASN A 105 -11.20 -18.39 6.12
C ASN A 105 -11.55 -19.17 4.83
N ASP A 106 -10.62 -19.23 3.87
CA ASP A 106 -10.78 -19.99 2.61
C ASP A 106 -10.46 -21.49 2.78
#